data_AF-A0A8T6SDQ5-F1
#
_entry.id   AF-A0A8T6SDQ5-F1
#
_cell.length_a   1.000
_cell.length_b   1.000
_cell.length_c   1.000
_cell.angle_alpha   90.00
_cell.angle_beta   90.00
_cell.angle_gamma   90.00
#
_symmetry.space_group_name_H-M   'P 1'
#
loop_
_entity.id
_entity.type
_entity.pdbx_description
1 polymer ?
#
loop_
_entity_poly.entity_id
_entity_poly.type
_entity_poly.pdbx_seq_one_letter_code
_entity_poly.pdbx_strand_id
1 'polypeptide(L)' 'MGIMNHDVFKAASGLADGLGLSGDGACGALVGGAMVISYLFGRERKDFEDIFKPMKSYLLARKL' A
#
# COMPACT_ATOMS: atom_id res chain seq x y z
N MET A 1 -6.69 -16.93 -2.51
CA MET A 1 -6.65 -15.86 -1.48
C MET A 1 -7.92 -15.04 -1.62
N GLY A 2 -8.86 -15.18 -0.67
CA GLY A 2 -10.12 -14.43 -0.62
C GLY A 2 -10.00 -13.21 0.31
N ILE A 3 -9.12 -12.28 -0.05
CA ILE A 3 -8.78 -11.12 0.79
C ILE A 3 -9.58 -9.94 0.26
N MET A 4 -10.84 -9.85 0.69
CA MET A 4 -11.72 -8.72 0.36
C MET A 4 -11.81 -7.82 1.58
N ASN A 5 -11.32 -6.59 1.47
CA ASN A 5 -11.38 -5.59 2.52
C ASN A 5 -11.93 -4.27 1.95
N HIS A 6 -13.16 -3.92 2.35
CA HIS A 6 -13.84 -2.73 1.86
C HIS A 6 -13.20 -1.43 2.35
N ASP A 7 -12.54 -1.43 3.51
CA ASP A 7 -11.85 -0.26 4.04
C ASP A 7 -10.61 0.06 3.20
N VAL A 8 -9.85 -0.97 2.78
CA VAL A 8 -8.71 -0.82 1.86
C VAL A 8 -9.18 -0.31 0.50
N PHE A 9 -10.26 -0.89 -0.06
CA PHE A 9 -10.83 -0.43 -1.32
C PHE A 9 -11.26 1.04 -1.27
N LYS A 10 -12.00 1.41 -0.20
CA LYS A 10 -12.46 2.79 0.00
C LYS A 10 -11.29 3.76 0.16
N ALA A 11 -10.29 3.41 0.96
CA ALA A 11 -9.10 4.23 1.19
C ALA A 11 -8.25 4.43 -0.07
N ALA A 12 -8.23 3.46 -0.99
CA ALA A 12 -7.47 3.56 -2.24
C ALA A 12 -8.01 4.59 -3.24
N SER A 13 -9.28 5.01 -3.12
CA SER A 13 -9.93 5.94 -4.04
C SER A 13 -9.13 7.23 -4.30
N GLY A 14 -8.52 7.79 -3.25
CA GLY A 14 -7.75 9.03 -3.35
C GLY A 14 -6.41 8.89 -4.09
N LEU A 15 -5.99 7.67 -4.40
CA LEU A 15 -4.72 7.39 -5.08
C LEU A 15 -4.91 7.19 -6.60
N ALA A 16 -6.12 7.44 -7.10
CA ALA A 16 -6.40 7.39 -8.52
C ALA A 16 -5.64 8.50 -9.27
N ASP A 17 -5.06 8.11 -10.42
CA ASP A 17 -4.38 8.99 -11.38
C ASP A 17 -3.38 9.96 -10.73
N GLY A 18 -2.40 9.39 -10.01
CA GLY A 18 -1.38 10.14 -9.28
C GLY A 18 -1.75 10.30 -7.80
N LEU A 19 -2.43 11.40 -7.49
CA LEU A 19 -3.01 11.66 -6.17
C LEU A 19 -4.24 12.56 -6.34
N GLY A 20 -5.42 11.96 -6.22
CA GLY A 20 -6.68 12.70 -6.32
C GLY A 20 -6.97 13.23 -7.72
N LEU A 21 -6.68 12.45 -8.77
CA LEU A 21 -6.89 12.82 -10.18
C LEU A 21 -6.03 14.01 -10.65
N SER A 22 -4.90 14.25 -9.99
CA SER A 22 -3.98 15.32 -10.36
C SER A 22 -3.19 15.03 -11.64
N GLY A 23 -2.98 13.76 -11.98
CA GLY A 23 -1.98 13.33 -12.96
C GLY A 23 -0.53 13.44 -12.44
N ASP A 24 -0.34 13.96 -11.23
CA ASP A 24 0.97 14.16 -10.60
C ASP A 24 1.29 13.02 -9.63
N GLY A 25 2.51 12.49 -9.73
CA GLY A 25 3.03 11.45 -8.84
C GLY A 25 3.11 10.06 -9.48
N ALA A 26 3.14 9.02 -8.65
CA ALA A 26 3.24 7.65 -9.12
C ALA A 26 1.90 7.15 -9.65
N CYS A 27 1.94 6.29 -10.68
CA CYS A 27 0.72 5.67 -11.24
C CYS A 27 -0.10 4.98 -10.14
N GLY A 28 -1.42 5.20 -10.12
CA GLY A 28 -2.31 4.63 -9.11
C GLY A 28 -2.27 3.09 -9.06
N ALA A 29 -1.98 2.42 -10.19
CA ALA A 29 -1.80 0.97 -10.21
C ALA A 29 -0.53 0.54 -9.43
N LEU A 30 0.57 1.27 -9.58
CA LEU A 30 1.81 1.00 -8.85
C LEU A 30 1.62 1.22 -7.35
N VAL A 31 1.00 2.34 -6.96
CA VAL A 31 0.72 2.66 -5.56
C VAL A 31 -0.29 1.67 -4.95
N GLY A 32 -1.32 1.28 -5.71
CA GLY A 32 -2.29 0.26 -5.29
C GLY A 32 -1.64 -1.11 -5.06
N GLY A 33 -0.71 -1.53 -5.94
CA GLY A 33 0.07 -2.75 -5.75
C GLY A 33 0.92 -2.68 -4.47
N ALA A 34 1.64 -1.57 -4.26
CA ALA A 34 2.42 -1.34 -3.06
C ALA A 34 1.56 -1.33 -1.77
N MET A 35 0.33 -0.81 -1.86
CA MET A 35 -0.63 -0.82 -0.78
C MET A 35 -1.05 -2.26 -0.40
N VAL A 36 -1.39 -3.10 -1.37
CA VAL A 36 -1.76 -4.50 -1.10
C VAL A 36 -0.59 -5.28 -0.51
N ILE A 37 0.63 -5.08 -1.00
CA ILE A 37 1.84 -5.66 -0.39
C ILE A 37 1.99 -5.22 1.07
N SER A 38 1.78 -3.92 1.33
CA SER A 38 1.84 -3.35 2.68
C SER A 38 0.72 -3.83 3.59
N TYR A 39 -0.47 -4.10 3.05
CA TYR A 39 -1.57 -4.68 3.80
C TYR A 39 -1.23 -6.11 4.27
N LEU A 40 -0.52 -6.89 3.45
CA LEU A 40 -0.17 -8.28 3.77
C LEU A 40 1.11 -8.43 4.61
N PHE A 41 2.11 -7.58 4.38
CA PHE A 41 3.46 -7.74 4.93
C PHE A 41 4.02 -6.48 5.60
N GLY A 42 3.18 -5.46 5.79
CA GLY A 42 3.54 -4.26 6.53
C GLY A 42 3.57 -4.49 8.04
N ARG A 43 3.49 -3.38 8.78
CA ARG A 43 3.47 -3.38 10.25
C ARG A 43 2.13 -2.89 10.76
N GLU A 44 1.71 -3.40 11.92
CA GLU A 44 0.54 -2.88 12.62
C GLU A 44 0.93 -1.71 13.53
N ARG A 45 -0.06 -0.96 14.03
CA ARG A 45 0.18 0.20 14.91
C ARG A 45 0.94 -0.17 16.19
N LYS A 46 0.75 -1.40 16.70
CA LYS A 46 1.43 -1.94 17.88
C LYS A 46 2.91 -2.25 17.63
N ASP A 47 3.28 -2.50 16.37
CA ASP A 47 4.66 -2.79 15.96
C ASP A 47 5.42 -1.52 15.55
N PHE A 48 4.94 -0.33 15.93
CA PHE A 48 5.49 0.94 15.43
C PHE A 48 6.96 1.14 15.83
N GLU A 49 7.34 0.68 17.03
CA GLU A 49 8.72 0.74 17.54
C GLU A 49 9.66 -0.25 16.84
N ASP A 50 9.13 -1.34 16.29
CA ASP A 50 9.90 -2.29 15.50
C ASP A 50 10.04 -1.79 14.05
N ILE A 51 11.15 -1.10 13.79
CA ILE A 51 11.49 -0.56 12.48
C ILE A 51 11.76 -1.62 11.41
N PHE A 52 12.05 -2.87 11.79
CA PHE A 52 12.32 -3.96 10.85
C PHE A 52 11.06 -4.72 10.46
N LYS A 53 9.98 -4.62 11.25
CA LYS A 53 8.69 -5.27 10.97
C LYS A 53 8.18 -5.10 9.53
N PRO A 54 8.20 -3.90 8.91
CA PRO A 54 7.68 -3.71 7.56
C PRO A 54 8.71 -4.01 6.45
N MET A 55 9.93 -4.46 6.77
CA MET A 55 11.03 -4.59 5.80
C MET A 55 10.66 -5.51 4.62
N LYS A 56 9.92 -6.58 4.88
CA LYS A 56 9.43 -7.49 3.83
C LYS A 56 8.54 -6.76 2.83
N SER A 57 7.62 -5.92 3.31
CA SER A 57 6.78 -5.09 2.42
C SER A 57 7.65 -4.19 1.54
N TYR A 58 8.64 -3.51 2.11
CA TYR A 58 9.53 -2.60 1.36
C TYR A 58 10.32 -3.33 0.27
N LEU A 59 10.87 -4.50 0.59
CA LEU A 59 11.65 -5.30 -0.37
C LEU A 59 10.78 -5.85 -1.52
N LEU A 60 9.51 -6.15 -1.26
CA LEU A 60 8.57 -6.59 -2.29
C LEU A 60 8.07 -5.42 -3.14
N ALA A 61 7.72 -4.29 -2.52
CA ALA A 61 7.27 -3.09 -3.22
C ALA A 61 8.35 -2.52 -4.15
N ARG A 62 9.64 -2.65 -3.80
CA ARG A 62 10.78 -2.27 -4.66
C ARG A 62 10.91 -3.08 -5.95
N LYS A 63 10.20 -4.20 -6.08
CA LYS A 63 10.21 -5.05 -7.27
C LYS A 63 9.03 -4.79 -8.21
N LEU A 64 8.14 -3.86 -7.85
CA LEU A 64 7.03 -3.40 -8.68
C LEU A 64 7.52 -2.46 -9.79
#